data_AF-C6R8K6-F1
#
_entry.id   AF-C6R8K6-F1
#
_cell.length_a   1.000
_cell.length_b   1.000
_cell.length_c   1.000
_cell.angle_alpha   90.00
_cell.angle_beta   90.00
_cell.angle_gamma   90.00
#
_symmetry.space_group_name_H-M   'P 1'
#
loop_
_entity.id
_entity.type
_entity.pdbx_description
1 polymer ?
#
loop_
_entity_poly.entity_id
_entity_poly.type
_entity_poly.pdbx_seq_one_letter_code
_entity_poly.pdbx_strand_id
1 'polypeptide(L)'
;MPGVWGVAIGAAFGGGFVLFTAGSVLLTAKSTPPTTIALVLGGWLIKLIVLIGVLALIRDLDFYDTWALFITVVLALVVTLGTEVWGVVTSRVTYVS
;
A
#
# COMPACT_ATOMS: atom_id res chain seq x y z
N MET A 1 -0.07 -18.47 19.51
CA MET A 1 1.16 -18.46 18.68
C MET A 1 1.54 -17.02 18.40
N PRO A 2 2.67 -16.51 18.92
CA PRO A 2 3.02 -15.09 18.85
C PRO A 2 3.16 -14.50 17.42
N GLY A 3 3.46 -15.32 16.40
CA GLY A 3 3.71 -14.81 15.04
C GLY A 3 2.49 -14.56 14.14
N VAL A 4 1.31 -15.12 14.48
CA VAL A 4 0.15 -15.12 13.57
C VAL A 4 -0.41 -13.71 13.35
N TRP A 5 -0.41 -12.89 14.40
CA TRP A 5 -0.91 -11.52 14.34
C TRP A 5 -0.02 -10.60 13.50
N GLY A 6 1.31 -10.79 13.54
CA GLY A 6 2.23 -10.04 12.68
C GLY A 6 2.03 -10.34 11.19
N VAL A 7 1.79 -11.61 10.85
CA VAL A 7 1.49 -12.02 9.46
C VAL A 7 0.15 -11.46 9.01
N ALA A 8 -0.89 -11.51 9.84
CA ALA A 8 -2.21 -10.98 9.51
C ALA A 8 -2.17 -9.46 9.27
N ILE A 9 -1.47 -8.72 10.12
CA ILE A 9 -1.28 -7.27 9.99
C ILE A 9 -0.49 -6.95 8.71
N GLY A 10 0.63 -7.65 8.48
CA GLY A 10 1.44 -7.47 7.27
C GLY A 10 0.66 -7.77 5.97
N ALA A 11 -0.11 -8.86 5.96
CA ALA A 11 -0.95 -9.22 4.81
C ALA A 11 -2.07 -8.20 4.58
N ALA A 12 -2.70 -7.69 5.65
CA ALA A 12 -3.71 -6.65 5.55
C ALA A 12 -3.14 -5.35 4.97
N PHE A 13 -1.95 -4.93 5.41
CA PHE A 13 -1.30 -3.74 4.86
C PHE A 13 -0.86 -3.92 3.41
N GLY A 14 -0.14 -4.99 3.09
CA GLY A 14 0.32 -5.25 1.72
C GLY A 14 -0.84 -5.46 0.75
N GLY A 15 -1.78 -6.34 1.10
CA GLY A 15 -2.96 -6.61 0.27
C GLY A 15 -3.88 -5.40 0.14
N GLY A 16 -4.13 -4.68 1.23
CA GLY A 16 -4.94 -3.46 1.20
C GLY A 16 -4.33 -2.37 0.33
N PHE A 17 -3.00 -2.22 0.36
CA PHE A 17 -2.29 -1.24 -0.47
C PHE A 17 -2.44 -1.54 -1.96
N VAL A 18 -2.25 -2.82 -2.34
CA VAL A 18 -2.37 -3.31 -3.73
C VAL A 18 -3.82 -3.22 -4.21
N LEU A 19 -4.80 -3.64 -3.40
CA LEU A 19 -6.23 -3.56 -3.76
C LEU A 19 -6.67 -2.12 -3.96
N PHE A 20 -6.19 -1.20 -3.13
CA PHE A 20 -6.46 0.23 -3.29
C PHE A 20 -5.83 0.77 -4.58
N THR A 21 -4.60 0.38 -4.92
CA THR A 21 -3.95 0.75 -6.20
C THR A 21 -4.75 0.20 -7.38
N ALA A 22 -5.12 -1.06 -7.36
CA ALA A 22 -5.91 -1.68 -8.44
C ALA A 22 -7.28 -1.00 -8.58
N GLY A 23 -7.96 -0.72 -7.46
CA GLY A 23 -9.22 0.01 -7.44
C GLY A 23 -9.11 1.42 -8.01
N SER A 24 -8.06 2.18 -7.65
CA SER A 24 -7.87 3.53 -8.18
C SER A 24 -7.64 3.50 -9.69
N VAL A 25 -6.80 2.58 -10.18
CA VAL A 25 -6.55 2.37 -11.63
C VAL A 25 -7.83 2.00 -12.36
N LEU A 26 -8.63 1.08 -11.82
CA LEU A 26 -9.92 0.70 -12.42
C LEU A 26 -10.88 1.89 -12.50
N LEU A 27 -10.93 2.71 -11.45
CA LEU A 27 -11.75 3.92 -11.41
C LEU A 27 -11.27 5.00 -12.38
N THR A 28 -9.97 5.06 -12.68
CA THR A 28 -9.39 6.05 -13.61
C THR A 28 -9.11 5.56 -15.03
N ALA A 29 -9.37 4.29 -15.32
CA ALA A 29 -9.09 3.67 -16.63
C ALA A 29 -9.80 4.34 -17.82
N LYS A 30 -10.89 5.08 -17.58
CA LYS A 30 -11.67 5.80 -18.62
C LYS A 30 -11.75 7.31 -18.36
N SER A 31 -10.94 7.83 -17.45
CA SER A 31 -11.05 9.20 -16.93
C SER A 31 -10.07 10.15 -17.63
N THR A 32 -10.30 11.46 -17.49
CA THR A 32 -9.45 12.48 -18.09
C THR A 32 -8.11 12.62 -17.33
N PRO A 33 -7.02 13.08 -17.99
CA PRO A 33 -5.71 13.21 -17.34
C PRO A 33 -5.71 13.94 -15.97
N PRO A 34 -6.49 15.02 -15.76
CA PRO A 34 -6.54 15.69 -14.45
C PRO A 34 -7.15 14.83 -13.35
N THR A 35 -8.17 14.01 -13.66
CA THR A 35 -8.80 13.12 -12.66
C THR A 35 -7.87 11.98 -12.28
N THR A 36 -7.07 11.48 -13.22
CA THR A 36 -6.02 10.48 -12.93
C THR A 36 -4.94 11.01 -12.00
N ILE A 37 -4.44 12.22 -12.24
CA ILE A 37 -3.43 12.84 -11.37
C ILE A 37 -4.01 13.08 -9.97
N ALA A 38 -5.25 13.57 -9.88
CA ALA A 38 -5.92 13.77 -8.60
C ALA A 38 -6.11 12.47 -7.81
N LEU A 39 -6.45 11.36 -8.48
CA LEU A 39 -6.61 10.05 -7.85
C LEU A 39 -5.30 9.42 -7.41
N VAL A 40 -4.21 9.62 -8.17
CA VAL A 40 -2.88 9.14 -7.79
C VAL A 40 -2.37 9.90 -6.56
N LEU A 41 -2.39 11.24 -6.59
CA LEU A 41 -1.93 12.07 -5.47
C LEU A 41 -2.86 11.94 -4.25
N GLY A 42 -4.17 11.97 -4.46
CA GLY A 42 -5.16 11.78 -3.40
C GLY A 42 -5.11 10.38 -2.82
N GLY A 43 -4.88 9.36 -3.64
CA GLY A 43 -4.71 7.98 -3.20
C GLY A 43 -3.50 7.77 -2.30
N TRP A 44 -2.39 8.47 -2.59
CA TRP A 44 -1.22 8.46 -1.73
C TRP A 44 -1.50 9.09 -0.36
N LEU A 45 -2.19 10.24 -0.32
CA LEU A 45 -2.62 10.88 0.93
C LEU A 45 -3.57 9.99 1.75
N ILE A 46 -4.56 9.37 1.11
CA ILE A 46 -5.48 8.44 1.79
C ILE A 46 -4.71 7.26 2.39
N LYS A 47 -3.77 6.67 1.65
CA LYS A 47 -2.93 5.58 2.14
C LYS A 47 -2.11 5.98 3.36
N LEU A 48 -1.56 7.20 3.40
CA LEU A 48 -0.86 7.70 4.58
C LEU A 48 -1.80 7.88 5.78
N ILE A 49 -3.00 8.45 5.56
CA ILE A 49 -3.97 8.63 6.63
C ILE A 49 -4.38 7.28 7.22
N VAL A 50 -4.66 6.29 6.36
CA VAL A 50 -5.00 4.93 6.79
C VAL A 50 -3.84 4.29 7.56
N LEU A 51 -2.61 4.41 7.05
CA LEU A 51 -1.41 3.90 7.73
C LEU A 51 -1.27 4.47 9.14
N ILE A 52 -1.32 5.80 9.26
CA ILE A 52 -1.21 6.49 10.55
C ILE A 52 -2.37 6.11 11.47
N GLY A 53 -3.59 6.04 10.94
CA GLY A 53 -4.79 5.66 11.70
C GLY A 53 -4.71 4.24 12.26
N VAL A 54 -4.25 3.27 11.47
CA VAL A 54 -4.06 1.90 11.94
C VAL A 54 -2.97 1.85 12.99
N LEU A 55 -1.80 2.46 12.76
CA LEU A 55 -0.71 2.51 13.73
C LEU A 55 -1.14 3.16 15.05
N ALA A 56 -1.92 4.24 14.99
CA ALA A 56 -2.46 4.90 16.16
C ALA A 56 -3.47 4.03 16.92
N LEU A 57 -4.32 3.27 16.22
CA LEU A 57 -5.30 2.38 16.84
C LEU A 57 -4.63 1.23 17.59
N ILE A 58 -3.51 0.75 17.07
CA ILE A 58 -2.82 -0.44 17.59
C ILE A 58 -1.65 -0.06 18.52
N ARG A 59 -1.32 1.22 18.71
CA ARG A 59 -0.10 1.67 19.42
C ARG A 59 0.09 1.15 20.85
N ASP A 60 -1.00 0.86 21.56
CA ASP A 60 -0.98 0.49 22.99
C ASP A 60 -1.08 -1.05 23.18
N LEU A 61 -0.87 -1.83 22.11
CA LEU A 61 -0.82 -3.29 22.20
C LEU A 61 0.58 -3.73 22.64
N ASP A 62 0.67 -4.34 23.83
CA ASP A 62 1.93 -4.87 24.41
C ASP A 62 2.56 -6.04 23.62
N PHE A 63 1.92 -6.46 22.53
CA PHE A 63 2.31 -7.59 21.69
C PHE A 63 3.54 -7.28 20.80
N TYR A 64 3.80 -6.01 20.45
CA TYR A 64 4.95 -5.62 19.63
C TYR A 64 5.55 -4.30 20.05
N ASP A 65 6.82 -4.11 19.69
CA ASP A 65 7.47 -2.82 19.73
C ASP A 65 6.99 -1.93 18.57
N THR A 66 6.45 -0.76 18.91
CA THR A 66 5.87 0.19 17.96
C THR A 66 6.88 0.68 16.92
N TRP A 67 8.15 0.87 17.30
CA TRP A 67 9.20 1.30 16.37
C TRP A 67 9.60 0.18 15.42
N ALA A 68 9.73 -1.04 15.92
CA ALA A 68 10.00 -2.21 15.08
C ALA A 68 8.88 -2.43 14.05
N LEU A 69 7.61 -2.34 14.47
CA LEU A 69 6.46 -2.47 13.58
C LEU A 69 6.42 -1.32 12.56
N PHE A 70 6.64 -0.09 12.99
CA PHE A 70 6.70 1.08 12.10
C PHE A 70 7.76 0.91 11.01
N ILE A 71 9.01 0.60 11.39
CA ILE A 71 10.12 0.42 10.44
C ILE A 71 9.82 -0.72 9.47
N THR A 72 9.29 -1.85 9.98
CA THR A 72 8.95 -3.01 9.15
C THR A 72 7.87 -2.67 8.13
N VAL A 73 6.82 -1.95 8.53
CA VAL A 73 5.75 -1.53 7.63
C VAL A 73 6.27 -0.54 6.58
N VAL A 74 7.12 0.41 6.97
CA VAL A 74 7.75 1.34 6.01
C VAL A 74 8.60 0.57 5.00
N LEU A 75 9.45 -0.36 5.44
CA LEU A 75 10.26 -1.18 4.53
C LEU A 75 9.38 -2.03 3.61
N ALA A 76 8.34 -2.66 4.14
CA ALA A 76 7.39 -3.44 3.35
C ALA A 76 6.67 -2.57 2.30
N LEU A 77 6.30 -1.34 2.64
CA LEU A 77 5.69 -0.39 1.71
C LEU A 77 6.67 0.01 0.60
N VAL A 78 7.94 0.28 0.94
CA VAL A 78 8.97 0.60 -0.05
C VAL A 78 9.18 -0.56 -1.02
N VAL A 79 9.27 -1.79 -0.52
CA VAL A 79 9.40 -3.01 -1.35
C VAL A 79 8.17 -3.21 -2.23
N THR A 80 6.97 -3.02 -1.66
CA THR A 80 5.70 -3.16 -2.40
C THR A 80 5.63 -2.13 -3.53
N LEU A 81 5.92 -0.86 -3.25
CA LEU A 81 5.97 0.19 -4.27
C LEU A 81 7.01 -0.10 -5.36
N GLY A 82 8.21 -0.54 -4.97
CA GLY A 82 9.25 -0.93 -5.93
C GLY A 82 8.77 -2.08 -6.84
N THR A 83 8.08 -3.06 -6.25
CA THR A 83 7.52 -4.21 -6.99
C THR A 83 6.35 -3.79 -7.89
N GLU A 84 5.47 -2.89 -7.43
CA GLU A 84 4.38 -2.31 -8.22
C GLU A 84 4.96 -1.56 -9.44
N VAL A 85 5.94 -0.69 -9.23
CA VAL A 85 6.62 0.05 -10.32
C VAL A 85 7.26 -0.92 -11.31
N TRP A 86 7.98 -1.92 -10.81
CA TRP A 86 8.62 -2.92 -11.66
C TRP A 86 7.59 -3.74 -12.47
N GLY A 87 6.47 -4.12 -11.87
CA GLY A 87 5.37 -4.82 -12.55
C GLY A 87 4.71 -3.97 -13.64
N VAL A 88 4.49 -2.68 -13.38
CA VAL A 88 3.93 -1.74 -14.38
C VAL A 88 4.90 -1.54 -15.54
N VAL A 89 6.19 -1.32 -15.25
CA VAL A 89 7.21 -1.16 -16.29
C VAL A 89 7.31 -2.41 -17.14
N THR A 90 7.41 -3.59 -16.53
CA THR A 90 7.54 -4.88 -17.23
C THR A 90 6.31 -5.19 -18.10
N SER A 91 5.10 -4.96 -17.61
CA SER A 91 3.87 -5.22 -18.36
C SER A 91 3.68 -4.28 -19.57
N ARG A 92 4.19 -3.05 -19.51
CA ARG A 92 4.19 -2.12 -20.66
C ARG A 92 5.12 -2.59 -21.78
N VAL A 93 6.20 -3.31 -21.46
CA VAL A 93 7.10 -3.88 -22.48
C VAL A 93 6.38 -4.98 -23.27
N THR A 94 5.57 -5.79 -22.59
CA THR A 94 4.81 -6.88 -23.23
C THR A 94 3.64 -6.39 -24.10
N TYR A 95 3.06 -5.23 -23.80
CA TYR A 95 1.94 -4.67 -24.57
C TYR A 95 2.34 -4.12 -25.96
N VAL A 96 3.65 -3.92 -26.21
CA VAL A 96 4.18 -3.39 -27.48
C VAL A 96 4.80 -4.50 -28.37
N SER A 97 4.59 -5.78 -28.03
CA SER A 97 5.03 -6.92 -28.85
C SER A 97 3.87 -7.61 -29.56
#